data_AF-A0AAE5GNV9-F1
#
_entry.id   AF-A0AAE5GNV9-F1
#
_cell.length_a   1.000
_cell.length_b   1.000
_cell.length_c   1.000
_cell.angle_alpha   90.00
_cell.angle_beta   90.00
_cell.angle_gamma   90.00
#
_symmetry.space_group_name_H-M   'P 1'
#
loop_
_entity.id
_entity.type
_entity.pdbx_description
1 polymer ?
#
loop_
_entity_poly.entity_id
_entity_poly.type
_entity_poly.pdbx_seq_one_letter_code
_entity_poly.pdbx_strand_id
1 'polypeptide(L)'
;MFLRLPIYEYCSLAIWPTSIPYAPEQDTFRNYIYFVMKKLALFTYVTVTLYVLTDGMVVLYQSMYRSAAELQLENLTHNVAIADGIKLTISLSDELSHFPLPTAYDLDLSATLYEWEDYLSQENKYIELRTSLREKSSKLRPTWAPNHVERSKLSRELGNGMEKENLDLALLFGPYTSQAIIRHIDFTFSHWEDVSREFQIKAATQLIGVIYRKEYRAELNNMISFSRGKERMCNLLMFNNLTIESCK
;
A
#
# COMPACT_ATOMS: atom_id res chain seq x y z
N MET A 1 -89.83 -48.07 -39.16
CA MET A 1 -90.50 -48.12 -40.47
C MET A 1 -89.52 -47.58 -41.49
N PHE A 2 -89.30 -48.36 -42.54
CA PHE A 2 -88.31 -48.18 -43.62
C PHE A 2 -88.46 -46.87 -44.40
N LEU A 3 -87.34 -46.46 -45.03
CA LEU A 3 -87.17 -45.82 -46.37
C LEU A 3 -86.03 -44.78 -46.27
N ARG A 4 -85.04 -44.66 -47.15
CA ARG A 4 -84.54 -45.39 -48.33
C ARG A 4 -83.22 -44.67 -48.69
N LEU A 5 -82.13 -45.41 -48.96
CA LEU A 5 -80.98 -44.95 -49.79
C LEU A 5 -81.46 -44.83 -51.27
N PRO A 6 -80.82 -44.06 -52.19
CA PRO A 6 -79.48 -44.37 -52.76
C PRO A 6 -78.58 -43.15 -53.15
N ILE A 7 -77.24 -43.27 -53.03
CA ILE A 7 -76.19 -43.51 -54.08
C ILE A 7 -75.79 -42.26 -54.90
N TYR A 8 -74.51 -41.87 -54.80
CA TYR A 8 -73.53 -41.68 -55.89
C TYR A 8 -72.13 -41.63 -55.22
N GLU A 9 -71.31 -42.69 -55.25
CA GLU A 9 -70.39 -43.17 -56.31
C GLU A 9 -69.07 -42.37 -56.44
N TYR A 10 -67.98 -43.16 -56.41
CA TYR A 10 -66.62 -42.95 -56.91
C TYR A 10 -65.46 -42.36 -56.05
N CYS A 11 -64.45 -43.24 -55.93
CA CYS A 11 -63.02 -43.04 -56.17
C CYS A 11 -62.03 -42.88 -55.00
N SER A 12 -61.27 -43.98 -54.80
CA SER A 12 -59.80 -44.02 -54.88
C SER A 12 -58.94 -43.71 -53.64
N LEU A 13 -58.38 -44.78 -53.07
CA LEU A 13 -56.95 -44.99 -52.76
C LEU A 13 -56.08 -43.75 -52.43
N ALA A 14 -55.64 -43.66 -51.18
CA ALA A 14 -54.30 -43.17 -50.79
C ALA A 14 -54.04 -43.59 -49.33
N ILE A 15 -53.37 -44.72 -49.10
CA ILE A 15 -51.93 -44.80 -48.79
C ILE A 15 -51.54 -43.85 -47.64
N TRP A 16 -51.31 -44.44 -46.47
CA TRP A 16 -50.59 -43.81 -45.36
C TRP A 16 -49.18 -43.42 -45.83
N PRO A 17 -48.71 -42.18 -45.66
CA PRO A 17 -47.29 -41.91 -45.66
C PRO A 17 -46.74 -42.23 -44.28
N THR A 18 -46.18 -43.44 -44.17
CA THR A 18 -44.97 -43.67 -43.37
C THR A 18 -43.89 -42.67 -43.78
N SER A 19 -43.08 -42.27 -42.79
CA SER A 19 -41.90 -41.39 -42.85
C SER A 19 -42.17 -39.87 -42.79
N ILE A 20 -42.03 -39.33 -41.58
CA ILE A 20 -41.63 -37.94 -41.39
C ILE A 20 -40.24 -37.80 -42.03
N PRO A 21 -40.03 -36.92 -43.02
CA PRO A 21 -38.72 -36.73 -43.62
C PRO A 21 -37.77 -36.10 -42.59
N TYR A 22 -36.63 -36.75 -42.36
CA TYR A 22 -35.49 -36.17 -41.66
C TYR A 22 -35.03 -34.94 -42.48
N ALA A 23 -35.25 -33.73 -41.96
CA ALA A 23 -34.95 -32.49 -42.67
C ALA A 23 -33.47 -32.11 -42.47
N PRO A 24 -32.61 -32.18 -43.52
CA PRO A 24 -31.18 -31.85 -43.42
C PRO A 24 -30.89 -30.35 -43.16
N GLU A 25 -31.91 -29.48 -43.20
CA GLU A 25 -31.79 -28.05 -42.90
C GLU A 25 -31.54 -27.74 -41.42
N GLN A 26 -31.93 -28.62 -40.50
CA GLN A 26 -31.69 -28.40 -39.06
C GLN A 26 -30.21 -28.57 -38.69
N ASP A 27 -29.47 -29.41 -39.41
CA ASP A 27 -28.06 -29.67 -39.16
C ASP A 27 -27.15 -28.54 -39.68
N THR A 28 -27.49 -27.88 -40.80
CA THR A 28 -26.69 -26.78 -41.34
C THR A 28 -26.77 -25.52 -40.49
N PHE A 29 -27.96 -25.16 -40.00
CA PHE A 29 -28.14 -24.02 -39.08
C PHE A 29 -27.45 -24.27 -37.73
N ARG A 30 -27.55 -25.49 -37.19
CA ARG A 30 -26.85 -25.89 -35.96
C ARG A 30 -25.33 -25.84 -36.11
N ASN A 31 -24.81 -26.31 -37.25
CA ASN A 31 -23.39 -26.25 -37.57
C ASN A 31 -22.88 -24.81 -37.76
N TYR A 32 -23.71 -23.93 -38.34
CA TYR A 32 -23.40 -22.51 -38.48
C TYR A 32 -23.33 -21.81 -37.12
N ILE A 33 -24.32 -22.01 -36.25
CA ILE A 33 -24.30 -21.48 -34.87
C ILE A 33 -23.07 -21.97 -34.12
N TYR A 34 -22.77 -23.28 -34.21
CA TYR A 34 -21.60 -23.85 -33.55
C TYR A 34 -20.29 -23.24 -34.06
N PHE A 35 -20.18 -22.99 -35.37
CA PHE A 35 -19.02 -22.32 -35.97
C PHE A 35 -18.86 -20.88 -35.45
N VAL A 36 -19.93 -20.10 -35.42
CA VAL A 36 -19.92 -18.72 -34.91
C VAL A 36 -19.59 -18.70 -33.42
N MET A 37 -20.21 -19.55 -32.61
CA MET A 37 -19.92 -19.67 -31.18
C MET A 37 -18.47 -20.09 -30.91
N LYS A 38 -17.92 -21.02 -31.69
CA LYS A 38 -16.51 -21.43 -31.57
C LYS A 38 -15.55 -20.29 -31.90
N LYS A 39 -15.86 -19.48 -32.92
CA LYS A 39 -15.06 -18.30 -33.28
C LYS A 39 -15.15 -17.20 -32.22
N LEU A 40 -16.34 -16.96 -31.67
CA LEU A 40 -16.54 -16.03 -30.56
C LEU A 40 -15.78 -16.48 -29.31
N ALA A 41 -15.89 -17.76 -28.93
CA ALA A 41 -15.18 -18.33 -27.80
C ALA A 41 -13.66 -18.24 -27.95
N LEU A 42 -13.13 -18.51 -29.15
CA LEU A 42 -11.70 -18.35 -29.44
C LEU A 42 -11.27 -16.88 -29.33
N PHE A 43 -12.05 -15.94 -29.87
CA PHE A 43 -11.76 -14.52 -29.78
C PHE A 43 -11.77 -14.03 -28.33
N THR A 44 -12.77 -14.41 -27.53
CA THR A 44 -12.82 -14.08 -26.09
C THR A 44 -11.66 -14.70 -25.33
N TYR A 45 -11.28 -15.95 -25.65
CA TYR A 45 -10.13 -16.60 -25.01
C TYR A 45 -8.83 -15.85 -25.31
N VAL A 46 -8.58 -15.50 -26.58
CA VAL A 46 -7.37 -14.78 -26.99
C VAL A 46 -7.31 -13.38 -26.36
N THR A 47 -8.42 -12.65 -26.36
CA THR A 47 -8.47 -11.29 -25.77
C THR A 47 -8.26 -11.31 -24.26
N VAL A 48 -8.93 -12.22 -23.54
CA VAL A 48 -8.72 -12.39 -22.09
C VAL A 48 -7.28 -12.83 -21.79
N THR A 49 -6.72 -13.76 -22.56
CA THR A 49 -5.34 -14.22 -22.36
C THR A 49 -4.34 -13.08 -22.56
N LEU A 50 -4.50 -12.27 -23.62
CA LEU A 50 -3.64 -11.11 -23.85
C LEU A 50 -3.76 -10.10 -22.72
N TYR A 51 -4.98 -9.80 -22.24
CA TYR A 51 -5.20 -8.91 -21.11
C TYR A 51 -4.48 -9.38 -19.84
N VAL A 52 -4.64 -10.67 -19.49
CA VAL A 52 -4.00 -11.27 -18.31
C VAL A 52 -2.47 -11.25 -18.45
N LEU A 53 -1.93 -11.51 -19.64
CA LEU A 53 -0.49 -11.43 -19.88
C LEU A 53 0.04 -9.99 -19.73
N THR A 54 -0.66 -9.00 -20.26
CA THR A 54 -0.23 -7.60 -20.13
C THR A 54 -0.28 -7.11 -18.68
N ASP A 55 -1.34 -7.44 -17.95
CA ASP A 55 -1.48 -7.08 -16.53
C ASP A 55 -0.42 -7.79 -15.68
N GLY A 56 -0.21 -9.09 -15.94
CA GLY A 56 0.84 -9.89 -15.27
C GLY A 56 2.24 -9.33 -15.48
N MET A 57 2.55 -8.84 -16.69
CA MET A 57 3.83 -8.19 -16.98
C MET A 57 3.99 -6.87 -16.22
N VAL A 58 2.93 -6.06 -16.07
CA VAL A 58 2.98 -4.82 -15.29
C VAL A 58 3.21 -5.12 -13.80
N VAL A 59 2.50 -6.10 -13.25
CA VAL A 59 2.67 -6.50 -11.84
C VAL A 59 4.07 -7.04 -11.59
N LEU A 60 4.59 -7.87 -12.50
CA LEU A 60 5.94 -8.41 -12.41
C LEU A 60 6.99 -7.29 -12.46
N TYR A 61 6.86 -6.37 -13.41
CA TYR A 61 7.73 -5.21 -13.54
C TYR A 61 7.76 -4.38 -12.25
N GLN A 62 6.59 -4.01 -11.71
CA GLN A 62 6.52 -3.25 -10.46
C GLN A 62 7.13 -4.03 -9.29
N SER A 63 6.89 -5.34 -9.20
CA SER A 63 7.44 -6.19 -8.14
C SER A 63 8.96 -6.27 -8.18
N MET A 64 9.57 -6.29 -9.36
CA MET A 64 11.03 -6.31 -9.50
C MET A 64 11.64 -5.02 -8.97
N TYR A 65 11.08 -3.87 -9.33
CA TYR A 65 11.57 -2.57 -8.86
C TYR A 65 11.33 -2.34 -7.38
N ARG A 66 10.19 -2.78 -6.82
CA ARG A 66 9.96 -2.81 -5.36
C ARG A 66 11.05 -3.61 -4.65
N SER A 67 11.33 -4.82 -5.11
CA SER A 67 12.35 -5.68 -4.51
C SER A 67 13.75 -5.07 -4.62
N ALA A 68 14.09 -4.46 -5.76
CA ALA A 68 15.37 -3.77 -5.93
C ALA A 68 15.50 -2.57 -4.98
N ALA A 69 14.44 -1.80 -4.80
CA ALA A 69 14.38 -0.67 -3.87
C ALA A 69 14.48 -1.11 -2.40
N GLU A 70 13.83 -2.21 -2.01
CA GLU A 70 13.95 -2.78 -0.67
C GLU A 70 15.37 -3.26 -0.38
N LEU A 71 16.00 -3.98 -1.32
CA LEU A 71 17.39 -4.42 -1.19
C LEU A 71 18.34 -3.22 -1.09
N GLN A 72 18.10 -2.16 -1.86
CA GLN A 72 18.88 -0.94 -1.76
C GLN A 72 18.69 -0.26 -0.41
N LEU A 73 17.47 -0.20 0.11
CA LEU A 73 17.16 0.35 1.43
C LEU A 73 17.85 -0.45 2.55
N GLU A 74 17.81 -1.78 2.48
CA GLU A 74 18.51 -2.66 3.42
C GLU A 74 20.03 -2.40 3.38
N ASN A 75 20.59 -2.28 2.17
CA ASN A 75 22.01 -2.02 2.01
C ASN A 75 22.41 -0.64 2.55
N LEU A 76 21.57 0.39 2.36
CA LEU A 76 21.74 1.71 2.95
C LEU A 76 21.69 1.66 4.49
N THR A 77 20.76 0.89 5.07
CA THR A 77 20.64 0.79 6.53
C THR A 77 21.82 0.08 7.20
N HIS A 78 22.43 -0.89 6.53
CA HIS A 78 23.49 -1.73 7.13
C HIS A 78 24.91 -1.37 6.69
N ASN A 79 25.10 -0.85 5.48
CA ASN A 79 26.40 -0.66 4.84
C ASN A 79 26.61 0.77 4.32
N VAL A 80 26.29 1.78 5.14
CA VAL A 80 26.40 3.22 4.81
C VAL A 80 27.77 3.59 4.22
N ALA A 81 28.86 2.95 4.67
CA ALA A 81 30.23 3.24 4.24
C ALA A 81 30.57 2.85 2.78
N ILE A 82 29.71 2.09 2.09
CA ILE A 82 29.91 1.62 0.70
C ILE A 82 28.93 2.33 -0.27
N ALA A 83 28.19 3.34 0.20
CA ALA A 83 27.12 3.99 -0.56
C ALA A 83 27.64 4.96 -1.66
N ASP A 84 28.35 4.43 -2.66
CA ASP A 84 28.52 5.05 -4.00
C ASP A 84 27.19 5.06 -4.80
N GLY A 85 26.11 4.55 -4.20
CA GLY A 85 24.81 4.23 -4.83
C GLY A 85 23.79 5.37 -4.92
N ILE A 86 24.17 6.63 -4.63
CA ILE A 86 23.29 7.82 -4.73
C ILE A 86 22.46 7.82 -6.04
N LYS A 87 23.12 7.57 -7.18
CA LYS A 87 22.46 7.55 -8.50
C LYS A 87 21.40 6.44 -8.62
N LEU A 88 21.63 5.28 -8.01
CA LEU A 88 20.68 4.17 -8.02
C LEU A 88 19.48 4.47 -7.10
N THR A 89 19.72 5.05 -5.93
CA THR A 89 18.68 5.46 -4.97
C THR A 89 17.67 6.40 -5.61
N ILE A 90 18.13 7.44 -6.31
CA ILE A 90 17.25 8.39 -7.01
C ILE A 90 16.48 7.69 -8.14
N SER A 91 17.16 6.89 -8.96
CA SER A 91 16.52 6.21 -10.10
C SER A 91 15.41 5.25 -9.66
N LEU A 92 15.64 4.48 -8.59
CA LEU A 92 14.64 3.57 -8.04
C LEU A 92 13.48 4.34 -7.44
N SER A 93 13.77 5.43 -6.73
CA SER A 93 12.74 6.28 -6.13
C SER A 93 11.82 6.93 -7.17
N ASP A 94 12.41 7.46 -8.24
CA ASP A 94 11.68 8.09 -9.34
C ASP A 94 10.75 7.08 -10.02
N GLU A 95 11.27 5.88 -10.33
CA GLU A 95 10.49 4.83 -10.97
C GLU A 95 9.29 4.39 -10.10
N LEU A 96 9.50 4.14 -8.80
CA LEU A 96 8.42 3.76 -7.88
C LEU A 96 7.31 4.81 -7.82
N SER A 97 7.67 6.10 -7.83
CA SER A 97 6.71 7.19 -7.75
C SER A 97 5.88 7.40 -9.03
N HIS A 98 6.39 6.93 -10.16
CA HIS A 98 5.79 7.06 -11.49
C HIS A 98 5.18 5.76 -12.03
N PHE A 99 5.10 4.72 -11.21
CA PHE A 99 4.37 3.51 -11.57
C PHE A 99 2.97 3.82 -12.11
N PRO A 100 2.48 3.07 -13.12
CA PRO A 100 1.13 3.28 -13.65
C PRO A 100 0.02 3.16 -12.60
N LEU A 101 0.24 2.29 -11.61
CA LEU A 101 -0.64 2.06 -10.47
C LEU A 101 0.23 2.01 -9.21
N PRO A 102 0.60 3.16 -8.63
CA PRO A 102 1.42 3.21 -7.44
C PRO A 102 0.57 2.86 -6.22
N THR A 103 1.08 1.95 -5.39
CA THR A 103 0.47 1.65 -4.09
C THR A 103 0.93 2.65 -3.03
N ALA A 104 0.25 2.71 -1.89
CA ALA A 104 0.72 3.50 -0.76
C ALA A 104 2.15 3.12 -0.33
N TYR A 105 2.47 1.83 -0.42
CA TYR A 105 3.80 1.32 -0.11
C TYR A 105 4.87 1.83 -1.08
N ASP A 106 4.58 1.89 -2.38
CA ASP A 106 5.52 2.41 -3.39
C ASP A 106 5.90 3.87 -3.12
N LEU A 107 4.89 4.67 -2.75
CA LEU A 107 5.06 6.07 -2.40
C LEU A 107 5.84 6.25 -1.10
N ASP A 108 5.57 5.41 -0.09
CA ASP A 108 6.29 5.41 1.19
C ASP A 108 7.76 5.00 0.99
N LEU A 109 8.02 3.99 0.16
CA LEU A 109 9.36 3.50 -0.15
C LEU A 109 10.15 4.54 -0.95
N SER A 110 9.55 5.13 -1.98
CA SER A 110 10.12 6.25 -2.75
C SER A 110 10.48 7.44 -1.83
N ALA A 111 9.56 7.87 -0.95
CA ALA A 111 9.85 8.95 0.00
C ALA A 111 11.01 8.61 0.93
N THR A 112 11.13 7.35 1.37
CA THR A 112 12.23 6.88 2.21
C THR A 112 13.56 6.88 1.44
N LEU A 113 13.58 6.48 0.16
CA LEU A 113 14.79 6.53 -0.66
C LEU A 113 15.27 7.97 -0.89
N TYR A 114 14.35 8.92 -1.14
CA TYR A 114 14.72 10.34 -1.21
C TYR A 114 15.23 10.89 0.12
N GLU A 115 14.73 10.39 1.25
CA GLU A 115 15.25 10.75 2.57
C GLU A 115 16.70 10.30 2.76
N TRP A 116 17.02 9.07 2.33
CA TRP A 116 18.40 8.59 2.33
C TRP A 116 19.30 9.42 1.43
N GLU A 117 18.80 9.86 0.29
CA GLU A 117 19.54 10.74 -0.61
C GLU A 117 19.81 12.10 0.04
N ASP A 118 18.81 12.73 0.65
CA ASP A 118 18.99 13.97 1.40
C ASP A 118 20.03 13.79 2.53
N TYR A 119 19.98 12.66 3.24
CA TYR A 119 20.91 12.33 4.32
C TYR A 119 22.36 12.16 3.82
N LEU A 120 22.56 11.41 2.73
CA LEU A 120 23.90 11.14 2.18
C LEU A 120 24.52 12.37 1.51
N SER A 121 23.71 13.16 0.81
CA SER A 121 24.15 14.40 0.18
C SER A 121 24.32 15.56 1.16
N GLN A 122 23.74 15.44 2.36
CA GLN A 122 23.61 16.54 3.34
C GLN A 122 22.83 17.75 2.79
N GLU A 123 22.01 17.53 1.76
CA GLU A 123 21.16 18.54 1.15
C GLU A 123 19.69 18.16 1.37
N ASN A 124 18.86 19.05 1.91
CA ASN A 124 17.40 18.82 2.02
C ASN A 124 16.69 19.13 0.70
N LYS A 125 17.21 18.60 -0.41
CA LYS A 125 16.76 18.94 -1.76
C LYS A 125 15.38 18.35 -2.05
N TYR A 126 15.06 17.17 -1.52
CA TYR A 126 13.84 16.44 -1.86
C TYR A 126 12.74 16.57 -0.80
N ILE A 127 12.85 17.49 0.16
CA ILE A 127 11.89 17.65 1.27
C ILE A 127 10.44 17.88 0.79
N GLU A 128 10.23 18.70 -0.24
CA GLU A 128 8.90 18.94 -0.81
C GLU A 128 8.35 17.70 -1.52
N LEU A 129 9.20 16.99 -2.26
CA LEU A 129 8.83 15.76 -2.97
C LEU A 129 8.46 14.65 -1.97
N ARG A 130 9.28 14.45 -0.94
CA ARG A 130 9.01 13.52 0.18
C ARG A 130 7.68 13.83 0.84
N THR A 131 7.40 15.11 1.10
CA THR A 131 6.13 15.57 1.67
C THR A 131 4.94 15.22 0.77
N SER A 132 5.04 15.53 -0.54
CA SER A 132 4.01 15.21 -1.53
C SER A 132 3.74 13.71 -1.65
N LEU A 133 4.80 12.88 -1.70
CA LEU A 133 4.70 11.43 -1.76
C LEU A 133 3.99 10.85 -0.53
N ARG A 134 4.37 11.29 0.66
CA ARG A 134 3.75 10.87 1.93
C ARG A 134 2.30 11.33 2.04
N GLU A 135 1.97 12.51 1.51
CA GLU A 135 0.59 12.99 1.42
C GLU A 135 -0.25 12.10 0.48
N LYS A 136 0.27 11.79 -0.73
CA LYS A 136 -0.39 10.86 -1.66
C LYS A 136 -0.56 9.47 -1.03
N SER A 137 0.46 8.96 -0.35
CA SER A 137 0.39 7.71 0.42
C SER A 137 -0.74 7.74 1.45
N SER A 138 -0.89 8.85 2.20
CA SER A 138 -1.95 9.00 3.19
C SER A 138 -3.36 9.03 2.58
N LYS A 139 -3.52 9.49 1.34
CA LYS A 139 -4.79 9.44 0.61
C LYS A 139 -5.17 8.01 0.21
N LEU A 140 -4.18 7.20 -0.15
CA LEU A 140 -4.38 5.78 -0.50
C LEU A 140 -4.60 4.90 0.74
N ARG A 141 -3.91 5.20 1.85
CA ARG A 141 -4.00 4.44 3.10
C ARG A 141 -4.06 5.38 4.33
N PRO A 142 -5.23 5.99 4.60
CA PRO A 142 -5.36 7.02 5.64
C PRO A 142 -5.18 6.50 7.07
N THR A 143 -5.35 5.19 7.29
CA THR A 143 -5.24 4.56 8.61
C THR A 143 -3.84 4.02 8.90
N TRP A 144 -2.83 4.34 8.08
CA TRP A 144 -1.48 3.82 8.24
C TRP A 144 -0.64 4.70 9.17
N ALA A 145 -0.53 4.29 10.43
CA ALA A 145 0.17 5.06 11.47
C ALA A 145 1.64 5.40 11.14
N PRO A 146 2.47 4.49 10.59
CA PRO A 146 3.86 4.82 10.26
C PRO A 146 4.01 6.02 9.31
N ASN A 147 3.18 6.12 8.28
CA ASN A 147 3.21 7.27 7.38
C ASN A 147 2.90 8.59 8.11
N HIS A 148 1.94 8.58 9.05
CA HIS A 148 1.66 9.78 9.87
C HIS A 148 2.79 10.14 10.82
N VAL A 149 3.56 9.16 11.32
CA VAL A 149 4.79 9.43 12.08
C VAL A 149 5.81 10.15 11.20
N GLU A 150 6.06 9.67 9.98
CA GLU A 150 6.99 10.32 9.06
C GLU A 150 6.51 11.72 8.63
N ARG A 151 5.21 11.90 8.41
CA ARG A 151 4.62 13.23 8.14
C ARG A 151 4.78 14.18 9.31
N SER A 152 4.70 13.69 10.56
CA SER A 152 4.97 14.48 11.76
C SER A 152 6.42 14.96 11.80
N LYS A 153 7.39 14.09 11.46
CA LYS A 153 8.81 14.46 11.34
C LYS A 153 9.04 15.53 10.27
N LEU A 154 8.54 15.30 9.05
CA LEU A 154 8.64 16.27 7.95
C LEU A 154 8.01 17.63 8.31
N SER A 155 6.88 17.63 9.01
CA SER A 155 6.21 18.86 9.44
C SER A 155 7.06 19.67 10.43
N ARG A 156 7.82 18.98 11.30
CA ARG A 156 8.79 19.62 12.20
C ARG A 156 9.98 20.20 11.44
N GLU A 157 10.51 19.47 10.47
CA GLU A 157 11.62 19.93 9.62
C GLU A 157 11.22 21.17 8.81
N LEU A 158 10.01 21.19 8.27
CA LEU A 158 9.45 22.32 7.53
C LEU A 158 8.96 23.48 8.41
N GLY A 159 8.77 23.26 9.72
CA GLY A 159 8.24 24.27 10.64
C GLY A 159 6.81 24.73 10.31
N ASN A 160 6.00 23.88 9.67
CA ASN A 160 4.69 24.26 9.13
C ASN A 160 3.52 24.11 10.13
N GLY A 161 3.79 23.75 11.39
CA GLY A 161 2.78 23.62 12.45
C GLY A 161 1.93 22.33 12.40
N MET A 162 2.05 21.50 11.37
CA MET A 162 1.27 20.27 11.21
C MET A 162 1.82 19.07 12.00
N GLU A 163 2.92 19.27 12.75
CA GLU A 163 3.59 18.19 13.48
C GLU A 163 2.65 17.48 14.46
N LYS A 164 1.89 18.25 15.24
CA LYS A 164 0.96 17.72 16.25
C LYS A 164 -0.21 16.98 15.61
N GLU A 165 -0.83 17.56 14.59
CA GLU A 165 -1.97 16.94 13.92
C GLU A 165 -1.60 15.58 13.32
N ASN A 166 -0.44 15.49 12.65
CA ASN A 166 0.05 14.23 12.13
C ASN A 166 0.40 13.23 13.24
N LEU A 167 0.94 13.70 14.37
CA LEU A 167 1.18 12.84 15.53
C LEU A 167 -0.12 12.31 16.14
N ASP A 168 -1.16 13.13 16.24
CA ASP A 168 -2.46 12.73 16.75
C ASP A 168 -3.08 11.64 15.85
N LEU A 169 -2.93 11.75 14.52
CA LEU A 169 -3.32 10.71 13.57
C LEU A 169 -2.51 9.41 13.74
N ALA A 170 -1.19 9.51 13.95
CA ALA A 170 -0.34 8.35 14.22
C ALA A 170 -0.76 7.62 15.51
N LEU A 171 -1.08 8.37 16.57
CA LEU A 171 -1.56 7.82 17.84
C LEU A 171 -2.98 7.28 17.74
N LEU A 172 -3.83 7.84 16.90
CA LEU A 172 -5.18 7.36 16.66
C LEU A 172 -5.17 5.98 16.00
N PHE A 173 -4.37 5.80 14.94
CA PHE A 173 -4.36 4.56 14.17
C PHE A 173 -3.35 3.52 14.66
N GLY A 174 -2.32 3.93 15.42
CA GLY A 174 -1.27 3.06 15.93
C GLY A 174 -0.81 3.41 17.35
N PRO A 175 -1.73 3.46 18.35
CA PRO A 175 -1.44 3.95 19.71
C PRO A 175 -0.36 3.17 20.46
N TYR A 176 -0.09 1.94 20.04
CA TYR A 176 0.86 1.02 20.66
C TYR A 176 2.09 0.73 19.80
N THR A 177 2.23 1.38 18.65
CA THR A 177 3.41 1.20 17.80
C THR A 177 4.62 1.92 18.41
N SER A 178 5.80 1.32 18.36
CA SER A 178 7.02 1.91 18.94
C SER A 178 7.31 3.28 18.37
N GLN A 179 7.21 3.43 17.05
CA GLN A 179 7.43 4.67 16.32
C GLN A 179 6.50 5.80 16.80
N ALA A 180 5.20 5.53 16.95
CA ALA A 180 4.25 6.53 17.44
C ALA A 180 4.49 6.88 18.91
N ILE A 181 4.80 5.90 19.75
CA ILE A 181 5.12 6.13 21.17
C ILE A 181 6.40 6.97 21.31
N ILE A 182 7.48 6.59 20.63
CA ILE A 182 8.76 7.29 20.69
C ILE A 182 8.60 8.71 20.15
N ARG A 183 7.85 8.89 19.06
CA ARG A 183 7.55 10.22 18.53
C ARG A 183 6.72 11.06 19.50
N HIS A 184 5.74 10.45 20.17
CA HIS A 184 4.93 11.14 21.18
C HIS A 184 5.74 11.58 22.40
N ILE A 185 6.67 10.73 22.86
CA ILE A 185 7.61 11.09 23.93
C ILE A 185 8.45 12.29 23.48
N ASP A 186 9.13 12.21 22.32
CA ASP A 186 9.99 13.30 21.83
C ASP A 186 9.22 14.62 21.69
N PHE A 187 8.05 14.57 21.04
CA PHE A 187 7.20 15.73 20.83
C PHE A 187 6.80 16.37 22.17
N THR A 188 6.31 15.57 23.11
CA THR A 188 5.79 16.06 24.40
C THR A 188 6.89 16.67 25.25
N PHE A 189 8.05 16.02 25.35
CA PHE A 189 9.17 16.56 26.14
C PHE A 189 9.85 17.76 25.47
N SER A 190 9.82 17.83 24.14
CA SER A 190 10.31 19.00 23.39
C SER A 190 9.39 20.21 23.50
N HIS A 191 8.08 20.01 23.70
CA HIS A 191 7.06 21.06 23.82
C HIS A 191 6.40 21.06 25.20
N TRP A 192 7.17 20.77 26.25
CA TRP A 192 6.64 20.47 27.59
C TRP A 192 5.66 21.52 28.13
N GLU A 193 5.93 22.81 27.89
CA GLU A 193 5.08 23.90 28.39
C GLU A 193 3.81 24.11 27.55
N ASP A 194 3.82 23.68 26.28
CA ASP A 194 2.75 23.94 25.30
C ASP A 194 1.75 22.77 25.18
N VAL A 195 2.08 21.63 25.77
CA VAL A 195 1.24 20.42 25.75
C VAL A 195 0.37 20.29 27.00
N SER A 196 -0.77 19.61 26.87
CA SER A 196 -1.69 19.41 27.98
C SER A 196 -1.09 18.53 29.07
N ARG A 197 -1.59 18.68 30.30
CA ARG A 197 -1.15 17.87 31.45
C ARG A 197 -1.36 16.36 31.22
N GLU A 198 -2.42 16.00 30.50
CA GLU A 198 -2.70 14.61 30.13
C GLU A 198 -1.61 14.05 29.19
N PHE A 199 -1.19 14.82 28.18
CA PHE A 199 -0.10 14.45 27.29
C PHE A 199 1.22 14.28 28.06
N GLN A 200 1.53 15.22 28.96
CA GLN A 200 2.71 15.14 29.83
C GLN A 200 2.74 13.85 30.65
N ILE A 201 1.63 13.51 31.32
CA ILE A 201 1.53 12.29 32.14
C ILE A 201 1.69 11.05 31.27
N LYS A 202 0.98 11.00 30.14
CA LYS A 202 1.03 9.86 29.22
C LYS A 202 2.44 9.64 28.66
N ALA A 203 3.12 10.70 28.22
CA ALA A 203 4.48 10.61 27.71
C ALA A 203 5.48 10.20 28.80
N ALA A 204 5.35 10.71 30.03
CA ALA A 204 6.18 10.31 31.16
C ALA A 204 6.02 8.82 31.50
N THR A 205 4.77 8.32 31.55
CA THR A 205 4.48 6.89 31.76
C THR A 205 5.02 6.04 30.61
N GLN A 206 4.86 6.48 29.37
CA GLN A 206 5.38 5.78 28.20
C GLN A 206 6.91 5.73 28.20
N LEU A 207 7.60 6.81 28.54
CA LEU A 207 9.08 6.84 28.63
C LEU A 207 9.60 5.82 29.64
N ILE A 208 9.01 5.78 30.83
CA ILE A 208 9.34 4.78 31.85
C ILE A 208 8.98 3.38 31.36
N GLY A 209 7.86 3.17 30.68
CA GLY A 209 7.45 1.87 30.16
C GLY A 209 8.35 1.33 29.04
N VAL A 210 8.76 2.19 28.10
CA VAL A 210 9.59 1.81 26.93
C VAL A 210 10.99 1.39 27.36
N ILE A 211 11.57 2.00 28.40
CA ILE A 211 12.94 1.70 28.82
C ILE A 211 13.14 0.27 29.36
N TYR A 212 12.07 -0.37 29.83
CA TYR A 212 12.09 -1.77 30.25
C TYR A 212 12.05 -2.75 29.08
N ARG A 213 11.63 -2.30 27.89
CA ARG A 213 11.58 -3.12 26.68
C ARG A 213 12.92 -3.04 25.96
N LYS A 214 13.71 -4.12 26.04
CA LYS A 214 15.06 -4.17 25.46
C LYS A 214 15.07 -3.85 23.95
N GLU A 215 14.07 -4.34 23.24
CA GLU A 215 13.84 -4.12 21.81
C GLU A 215 13.80 -2.64 21.39
N TYR A 216 13.34 -1.74 22.26
CA TYR A 216 13.20 -0.31 21.93
C TYR A 216 14.32 0.56 22.49
N ARG A 217 15.28 -0.02 23.21
CA ARG A 217 16.34 0.77 23.87
C ARG A 217 17.23 1.52 22.91
N ALA A 218 17.61 0.90 21.78
CA ALA A 218 18.47 1.55 20.79
C ALA A 218 17.78 2.76 20.15
N GLU A 219 16.52 2.59 19.73
CA GLU A 219 15.71 3.66 19.14
C GLU A 219 15.45 4.78 20.15
N LEU A 220 15.11 4.44 21.40
CA LEU A 220 14.92 5.41 22.48
C LEU A 220 16.22 6.19 22.78
N ASN A 221 17.36 5.50 22.82
CA ASN A 221 18.66 6.13 23.05
C ASN A 221 19.01 7.12 21.94
N ASN A 222 18.77 6.72 20.68
CA ASN A 222 18.97 7.59 19.53
C ASN A 222 18.07 8.83 19.61
N MET A 223 16.78 8.64 19.89
CA MET A 223 15.83 9.75 20.03
C MET A 223 16.25 10.73 21.14
N ILE A 224 16.60 10.24 22.34
CA ILE A 224 17.00 11.10 23.46
C ILE A 224 18.29 11.88 23.12
N SER A 225 19.23 11.27 22.39
CA SER A 225 20.49 11.91 22.02
C SER A 225 20.29 13.20 21.22
N PHE A 226 19.27 13.23 20.35
CA PHE A 226 19.00 14.35 19.45
C PHE A 226 17.76 15.18 19.82
N SER A 227 17.06 14.82 20.90
CA SER A 227 15.84 15.51 21.32
C SER A 227 16.13 16.86 21.98
N ARG A 228 15.28 17.85 21.72
CA ARG A 228 15.27 19.13 22.47
C ARG A 228 14.80 18.94 23.91
N GLY A 229 14.01 17.89 24.17
CA GLY A 229 13.54 17.51 25.50
C GLY A 229 14.52 16.67 26.32
N LYS A 230 15.75 16.45 25.84
CA LYS A 230 16.75 15.53 26.43
C LYS A 230 16.90 15.70 27.93
N GLU A 231 17.18 16.91 28.42
CA GLU A 231 17.44 17.16 29.84
C GLU A 231 16.26 16.74 30.73
N ARG A 232 15.03 17.08 30.33
CA ARG A 232 13.82 16.69 31.07
C ARG A 232 13.63 15.18 31.10
N MET A 233 13.84 14.51 29.97
CA MET A 233 13.77 13.05 29.89
C MET A 233 14.82 12.40 30.80
N CYS A 234 16.07 12.85 30.72
CA CYS A 234 17.16 12.33 31.55
C CYS A 234 16.93 12.57 33.04
N ASN A 235 16.42 13.74 33.44
CA ASN A 235 16.07 14.02 34.83
C ASN A 235 14.97 13.09 35.35
N LEU A 236 13.93 12.84 34.55
CA LEU A 236 12.88 11.89 34.92
C LEU A 236 13.42 10.46 35.05
N LEU A 237 14.27 10.02 34.12
CA LEU A 237 14.88 8.70 34.17
C LEU A 237 15.80 8.54 35.39
N MET A 238 16.68 9.51 35.64
CA MET A 238 17.57 9.53 36.80
C MET A 238 16.79 9.52 38.12
N PHE A 239 15.71 10.30 38.23
CA PHE A 239 14.82 10.31 39.39
C PHE A 239 14.23 8.92 39.68
N ASN A 240 13.95 8.14 38.64
CA ASN A 240 13.43 6.78 38.76
C ASN A 240 14.55 5.71 38.84
N ASN A 241 15.82 6.12 39.01
CA ASN A 241 16.99 5.23 39.02
C ASN A 241 17.11 4.37 37.74
N LEU A 242 16.71 4.94 36.60
CA LEU A 242 16.79 4.33 35.28
C LEU A 242 17.94 4.95 34.50
N THR A 243 18.78 4.10 33.91
CA THR A 243 19.96 4.55 33.16
C THR A 243 19.82 4.22 31.68
N ILE A 244 20.14 5.20 30.85
CA ILE A 244 20.29 5.07 29.40
C ILE A 244 21.59 5.77 28.99
N GLU A 245 22.25 5.29 27.95
CA GLU A 245 23.58 5.76 27.54
C GLU A 245 23.61 7.25 27.22
N SER A 246 22.59 7.75 26.51
CA SER A 246 22.44 9.17 26.15
C SER A 246 22.28 10.14 27.32
N CYS A 247 21.97 9.65 28.52
CA CYS A 247 21.79 10.44 29.74
C CYS A 247 22.98 10.35 30.71
N LYS A 248 24.09 9.70 30.30
CA LYS A 248 25.37 9.72 30.99
C LYS A 248 26.23 10.85 30.46
#